data_AF-A0A3A6JEM3-F1
#
_entry.id   AF-A0A3A6JEM3-F1
#
_cell.length_a   1.000
_cell.length_b   1.000
_cell.length_c   1.000
_cell.angle_alpha   90.00
_cell.angle_beta   90.00
_cell.angle_gamma   90.00
#
_symmetry.space_group_name_H-M   'P 1'
#
loop_
_entity.id
_entity.type
_entity.pdbx_description
1 polymer ?
#
loop_
_entity_poly.entity_id
_entity_poly.type
_entity_poly.pdbx_seq_one_letter_code
_entity_poly.pdbx_strand_id
1 'polypeptide(L)'
;MGKRELIDAMMGCTDDSDFDQIKAAIGTDYVWTKPETDELVEIAFEAMEHGRFDYLKHLRIRQFYRELLWAYAGYAFDENMKRLAKEILPIRSLDIWSFWNQEYEINRGYYNNRIATWNSEDMDIEFSAYDGLYHVNSVTTSLAFIRDGALFSRKYGVENYPEMQTPQRTDDKDKIYGIFNDIFMDMNDSRQITKRMSPYGPVSFVLDAENILLNDNYCKRITKTNPIHWNEDMSYKDRYFTTYNELFDYKRFCIGNEINNYPFRSRLDKHITLWDQDRVELTPESLKWILVERNNDYTISVQVRDAIKSSLEAVGLANIPVVIRPDVLRHNDIGLATSEDELWSVY
;
A
#
# COMPACT_ATOMS: atom_id res chain seq x y z
N MET A 1 -18.00 -0.22 38.50
CA MET A 1 -16.82 0.64 38.31
C MET A 1 -17.21 1.78 37.38
N GLY A 2 -16.89 3.03 37.72
CA GLY A 2 -17.09 4.17 36.83
C GLY A 2 -16.06 4.22 35.70
N LYS A 3 -16.31 5.00 34.64
CA LYS A 3 -15.35 5.15 33.52
C LYS A 3 -13.98 5.69 33.96
N ARG A 4 -13.94 6.58 34.96
CA ARG A 4 -12.68 7.09 35.52
C ARG A 4 -11.86 6.01 36.20
N GLU A 5 -12.50 5.22 37.06
CA GLU A 5 -11.86 4.07 37.74
C GLU A 5 -11.35 3.03 36.73
N LEU A 6 -12.05 2.86 35.61
CA LEU A 6 -11.62 2.00 34.51
C LEU A 6 -10.36 2.52 33.82
N ILE A 7 -10.33 3.81 33.47
CA ILE A 7 -9.15 4.44 32.88
C ILE A 7 -7.94 4.27 33.81
N ASP A 8 -8.13 4.53 35.10
CA ASP A 8 -7.06 4.36 36.10
C ASP A 8 -6.62 2.88 36.22
N ALA A 9 -7.55 1.92 36.09
CA ALA A 9 -7.23 0.49 36.08
C ALA A 9 -6.49 0.05 34.80
N MET A 10 -6.81 0.64 33.65
CA MET A 10 -6.15 0.34 32.37
C MET A 10 -4.65 0.67 32.40
N MET A 11 -4.22 1.68 33.16
CA MET A 11 -2.80 2.00 33.38
C MET A 11 -2.01 0.89 34.09
N GLY A 12 -2.68 0.10 34.93
CA GLY A 12 -2.09 -1.01 35.68
C GLY A 12 -2.21 -2.36 34.99
N CYS A 13 -2.89 -2.43 33.84
CA CYS A 13 -3.06 -3.67 33.09
C CYS A 13 -1.71 -4.15 32.53
N THR A 14 -1.40 -5.43 32.66
CA THR A 14 -0.13 -6.00 32.18
C THR A 14 -0.28 -7.12 31.16
N ASP A 15 -1.47 -7.75 31.09
CA ASP A 15 -1.77 -8.79 30.11
C ASP A 15 -3.27 -8.93 29.78
N ASP A 16 -3.61 -9.85 28.87
CA ASP A 16 -5.00 -10.09 28.44
C ASP A 16 -5.89 -10.60 29.58
N SER A 17 -5.33 -11.26 30.61
CA SER A 17 -6.07 -11.75 31.77
C SER A 17 -6.46 -10.60 32.70
N ASP A 18 -5.53 -9.69 32.99
CA ASP A 18 -5.83 -8.45 33.71
C ASP A 18 -6.91 -7.65 32.96
N PHE A 19 -6.75 -7.53 31.63
CA PHE A 19 -7.71 -6.82 30.79
C PHE A 19 -9.10 -7.45 30.85
N ASP A 20 -9.21 -8.77 30.78
CA ASP A 20 -10.49 -9.48 30.89
C ASP A 20 -11.17 -9.25 32.24
N GLN A 21 -10.41 -9.24 33.34
CA GLN A 21 -10.95 -8.98 34.67
C GLN A 21 -11.46 -7.56 34.80
N ILE A 22 -10.68 -6.58 34.30
CA ILE A 22 -11.06 -5.19 34.23
C ILE A 22 -12.35 -5.05 33.39
N LYS A 23 -12.42 -5.69 32.22
CA LYS A 23 -13.57 -5.63 31.30
C LYS A 23 -14.83 -6.31 31.84
N ALA A 24 -14.68 -7.44 32.55
CA ALA A 24 -15.78 -8.13 33.20
C ALA A 24 -16.42 -7.30 34.32
N ALA A 25 -15.66 -6.43 34.97
CA ALA A 25 -16.15 -5.55 36.03
C ALA A 25 -16.99 -4.35 35.53
N ILE A 26 -17.00 -4.11 34.21
CA ILE A 26 -17.64 -2.93 33.58
C ILE A 26 -18.81 -3.25 32.64
N GLY A 27 -18.84 -4.40 31.97
CA GLY A 27 -19.85 -4.69 30.95
C GLY A 27 -19.49 -4.15 29.55
N THR A 28 -20.32 -4.40 28.53
CA THR A 28 -19.90 -4.31 27.11
C THR A 28 -20.25 -3.01 26.36
N ASP A 29 -21.04 -2.10 26.93
CA ASP A 29 -21.71 -1.05 26.15
C ASP A 29 -21.27 0.38 26.55
N TYR A 30 -19.98 0.71 26.40
CA TYR A 30 -19.47 2.06 26.66
C TYR A 30 -19.35 2.88 25.39
N VAL A 31 -20.00 4.04 25.38
CA VAL A 31 -19.72 5.13 24.43
C VAL A 31 -18.73 6.08 25.10
N TRP A 32 -17.50 6.12 24.58
CA TRP A 32 -16.44 6.99 25.09
C TRP A 32 -16.59 8.41 24.58
N THR A 33 -16.48 9.39 25.48
CA THR A 33 -16.36 10.80 25.08
C THR A 33 -14.97 11.05 24.51
N LYS A 34 -14.79 12.11 23.74
CA LYS A 34 -13.47 12.45 23.19
C LYS A 34 -12.36 12.54 24.26
N PRO A 35 -12.53 13.26 25.38
CA PRO A 35 -11.50 13.32 26.41
C PRO A 35 -11.15 11.96 27.02
N GLU A 36 -12.13 11.06 27.17
CA GLU A 36 -11.88 9.70 27.67
C GLU A 36 -11.13 8.86 26.64
N THR A 37 -11.45 9.01 25.35
CA THR A 37 -10.71 8.34 24.27
C THR A 37 -9.28 8.85 24.19
N ASP A 38 -9.06 10.16 24.31
CA ASP A 38 -7.73 10.78 24.33
C ASP A 38 -6.89 10.19 25.48
N GLU A 39 -7.44 10.13 26.69
CA GLU A 39 -6.75 9.56 27.85
C GLU A 39 -6.44 8.07 27.66
N LEU A 40 -7.37 7.27 27.14
CA LEU A 40 -7.11 5.85 26.83
C LEU A 40 -6.02 5.68 25.77
N VAL A 41 -5.97 6.55 24.76
CA VAL A 41 -4.92 6.53 23.73
C VAL A 41 -3.56 6.90 24.34
N GLU A 42 -3.50 7.86 25.24
CA GLU A 42 -2.28 8.20 25.98
C GLU A 42 -1.79 7.01 26.82
N ILE A 43 -2.68 6.34 27.55
CA ILE A 43 -2.37 5.12 28.33
C ILE A 43 -1.75 4.04 27.43
N ALA A 44 -2.35 3.80 26.26
CA ALA A 44 -1.85 2.83 25.30
C ALA A 44 -0.45 3.20 24.79
N PHE A 45 -0.25 4.48 24.46
CA PHE A 45 1.05 4.99 24.02
C PHE A 45 2.13 4.85 25.11
N GLU A 46 1.83 5.23 26.36
CA GLU A 46 2.78 5.08 27.47
C GLU A 46 3.15 3.60 27.71
N ALA A 47 2.16 2.71 27.68
CA ALA A 47 2.40 1.30 27.87
C ALA A 47 3.24 0.68 26.73
N MET A 48 3.07 1.17 25.50
CA MET A 48 3.94 0.83 24.35
C MET A 48 5.38 1.30 24.58
N GLU A 49 5.59 2.58 24.91
CA GLU A 49 6.93 3.17 25.10
C GLU A 49 7.70 2.50 26.25
N HIS A 50 7.00 2.07 27.28
CA HIS A 50 7.59 1.35 28.41
C HIS A 50 7.75 -0.16 28.18
N GLY A 51 7.42 -0.67 26.99
CA GLY A 51 7.51 -2.09 26.65
C GLY A 51 6.59 -2.98 27.51
N ARG A 52 5.54 -2.39 28.11
CA ARG A 52 4.57 -3.12 28.93
C ARG A 52 3.58 -3.90 28.07
N PHE A 53 3.29 -3.42 26.86
CA PHE A 53 2.47 -4.14 25.90
C PHE A 53 3.19 -4.39 24.57
N ASP A 54 3.33 -5.67 24.24
CA ASP A 54 3.47 -6.12 22.88
C ASP A 54 2.07 -6.38 22.31
N TYR A 55 1.52 -5.41 21.59
CA TYR A 55 0.17 -5.52 21.04
C TYR A 55 0.00 -6.72 20.10
N LEU A 56 1.08 -7.22 19.47
CA LEU A 56 1.01 -8.42 18.65
C LEU A 56 0.82 -9.70 19.48
N LYS A 57 1.22 -9.69 20.76
CA LYS A 57 1.01 -10.79 21.71
C LYS A 57 -0.30 -10.64 22.50
N HIS A 58 -0.69 -9.43 22.86
CA HIS A 58 -1.89 -9.14 23.67
C HIS A 58 -3.07 -8.73 22.79
N LEU A 59 -3.68 -9.71 22.13
CA LEU A 59 -4.64 -9.47 21.06
C LEU A 59 -5.95 -8.83 21.56
N ARG A 60 -6.36 -9.06 22.81
CA ARG A 60 -7.60 -8.48 23.34
C ARG A 60 -7.43 -7.00 23.66
N ILE A 61 -6.29 -6.66 24.29
CA ILE A 61 -5.90 -5.28 24.54
C ILE A 61 -5.74 -4.53 23.21
N ARG A 62 -5.03 -5.15 22.25
CA ARG A 62 -4.88 -4.57 20.91
C ARG A 62 -6.23 -4.33 20.24
N GLN A 63 -7.15 -5.28 20.31
CA GLN A 63 -8.47 -5.14 19.71
C GLN A 63 -9.29 -4.01 20.35
N PHE A 64 -9.20 -3.82 21.67
CA PHE A 64 -9.85 -2.72 22.36
C PHE A 64 -9.34 -1.35 21.89
N TYR A 65 -8.02 -1.15 21.87
CA TYR A 65 -7.44 0.11 21.38
C TYR A 65 -7.62 0.30 19.87
N ARG A 66 -7.67 -0.78 19.07
CA ARG A 66 -8.10 -0.69 17.66
C ARG A 66 -9.50 -0.11 17.55
N GLU A 67 -10.45 -0.58 18.36
CA GLU A 67 -11.83 -0.09 18.34
C GLU A 67 -11.94 1.39 18.71
N LEU A 68 -11.16 1.83 19.70
CA LEU A 68 -11.05 3.23 20.06
C LEU A 68 -10.46 4.06 18.92
N LEU A 69 -9.32 3.65 18.36
CA LEU A 69 -8.65 4.36 17.27
C LEU A 69 -9.49 4.38 15.98
N TRP A 70 -10.28 3.36 15.72
CA TRP A 70 -11.23 3.35 14.59
C TRP A 70 -12.38 4.34 14.79
N ALA A 71 -12.87 4.47 16.02
CA ALA A 71 -13.89 5.46 16.39
C ALA A 71 -13.30 6.88 16.47
N TYR A 72 -11.98 7.00 16.60
CA TYR A 72 -11.22 8.25 16.60
C TYR A 72 -11.01 8.83 15.19
N ALA A 73 -11.60 8.22 14.15
CA ALA A 73 -11.47 8.67 12.77
C ALA A 73 -12.11 10.05 12.56
N GLY A 74 -11.27 11.09 12.43
CA GLY A 74 -11.71 12.46 12.14
C GLY A 74 -10.70 13.55 12.47
N TYR A 75 -9.58 13.25 13.13
CA TYR A 75 -8.58 14.24 13.49
C TYR A 75 -7.19 13.74 13.13
N ALA A 76 -6.35 14.63 12.60
CA ALA A 76 -4.95 14.36 12.32
C ALA A 76 -4.31 13.73 13.55
N PHE A 77 -3.85 12.48 13.44
CA PHE A 77 -3.03 11.88 14.47
C PHE A 77 -1.80 12.76 14.67
N ASP A 78 -1.55 13.17 15.92
CA ASP A 78 -0.22 13.66 16.27
C ASP A 78 0.81 12.53 16.14
N GLU A 79 2.09 12.87 16.25
CA GLU A 79 3.17 11.92 16.05
C GLU A 79 3.13 10.74 17.04
N ASN A 80 2.68 10.95 18.28
CA ASN A 80 2.56 9.86 19.25
C ASN A 80 1.43 8.91 18.87
N MET A 81 0.27 9.45 18.51
CA MET A 81 -0.86 8.64 18.05
C MET A 81 -0.53 7.90 16.76
N LYS A 82 0.23 8.49 15.84
CA LYS A 82 0.70 7.79 14.63
C LYS A 82 1.59 6.59 14.98
N ARG A 83 2.53 6.76 15.90
CA ARG A 83 3.41 5.67 16.37
C ARG A 83 2.58 4.54 16.95
N LEU A 84 1.67 4.84 17.87
CA LEU A 84 0.76 3.84 18.44
C LEU A 84 -0.09 3.14 17.37
N ALA A 85 -0.67 3.93 16.48
CA ALA A 85 -1.55 3.41 15.45
C ALA A 85 -0.80 2.53 14.44
N LYS A 86 0.48 2.79 14.15
CA LYS A 86 1.33 1.91 13.32
C LYS A 86 1.54 0.53 13.97
N GLU A 87 1.55 0.43 15.30
CA GLU A 87 1.60 -0.85 16.01
C GLU A 87 0.22 -1.56 16.03
N ILE A 88 -0.84 -0.78 16.25
CA ILE A 88 -2.14 -1.33 16.63
C ILE A 88 -3.05 -1.60 15.41
N LEU A 89 -3.09 -0.70 14.43
CA LEU A 89 -4.07 -0.76 13.34
C LEU A 89 -3.79 -1.79 12.23
N PRO A 90 -2.54 -2.06 11.82
CA PRO A 90 -2.28 -2.91 10.66
C PRO A 90 -2.69 -4.36 10.84
N ILE A 91 -2.89 -5.06 9.73
CA ILE A 91 -2.90 -6.53 9.71
C ILE A 91 -1.43 -6.98 9.83
N ARG A 92 -1.15 -8.08 10.55
CA ARG A 92 0.24 -8.55 10.73
C ARG A 92 0.86 -8.87 9.37
N SER A 93 2.15 -8.55 9.19
CA SER A 93 2.92 -8.83 7.97
C SER A 93 2.77 -10.30 7.52
N LEU A 94 2.88 -11.24 8.46
CA LEU A 94 2.73 -12.67 8.17
C LEU A 94 1.32 -13.05 7.70
N ASP A 95 0.27 -12.41 8.22
CA ASP A 95 -1.10 -12.66 7.80
C ASP A 95 -1.35 -12.12 6.38
N ILE A 96 -0.81 -10.93 6.07
CA ILE A 96 -0.85 -10.35 4.72
C ILE A 96 -0.10 -11.24 3.73
N TRP A 97 1.10 -11.70 4.09
CA TRP A 97 1.91 -12.61 3.26
C TRP A 97 1.21 -13.96 3.04
N SER A 98 0.64 -14.53 4.10
CA SER A 98 -0.13 -15.77 4.00
C SER A 98 -1.33 -15.61 3.08
N PHE A 99 -2.03 -14.48 3.16
CA PHE A 99 -3.11 -14.14 2.24
C PHE A 99 -2.62 -13.99 0.79
N TRP A 100 -1.50 -13.27 0.60
CA TRP A 100 -0.88 -13.03 -0.70
C TRP A 100 -0.52 -14.33 -1.42
N ASN A 101 0.12 -15.27 -0.74
CA ASN A 101 0.51 -16.56 -1.31
C ASN A 101 -0.70 -17.42 -1.69
N GLN A 102 -1.73 -17.46 -0.84
CA GLN A 102 -2.96 -18.17 -1.19
C GLN A 102 -3.63 -17.57 -2.43
N GLU A 103 -3.63 -16.24 -2.56
CA GLU A 103 -4.15 -15.58 -3.76
C GLU A 103 -3.30 -15.85 -4.99
N TYR A 104 -1.97 -15.89 -4.87
CA TYR A 104 -1.08 -16.21 -5.98
C TYR A 104 -1.40 -17.59 -6.58
N GLU A 105 -1.51 -18.61 -5.72
CA GLU A 105 -1.85 -19.98 -6.15
C GLU A 105 -3.24 -20.06 -6.79
N ILE A 106 -4.23 -19.36 -6.23
CA ILE A 106 -5.58 -19.30 -6.82
C ILE A 106 -5.52 -18.62 -8.18
N ASN A 107 -4.86 -17.47 -8.32
CA ASN A 107 -4.77 -16.76 -9.58
C ASN A 107 -4.06 -17.60 -10.64
N ARG A 108 -3.00 -18.32 -10.26
CA ARG A 108 -2.29 -19.25 -11.15
C ARG A 108 -3.20 -20.37 -11.66
N GLY A 109 -3.99 -20.99 -10.77
CA GLY A 109 -4.91 -22.07 -11.15
C GLY A 109 -6.14 -21.58 -11.92
N TYR A 110 -6.73 -20.47 -11.50
CA TYR A 110 -7.98 -19.92 -12.03
C TYR A 110 -7.80 -19.35 -13.45
N TYR A 111 -6.63 -18.78 -13.71
CA TYR A 111 -6.33 -18.12 -14.98
C TYR A 111 -5.40 -18.93 -15.88
N ASN A 112 -5.13 -20.23 -15.67
CA ASN A 112 -4.25 -21.02 -16.55
C ASN A 112 -4.58 -20.94 -18.07
N ASN A 113 -5.77 -20.45 -18.46
CA ASN A 113 -6.15 -20.17 -19.86
C ASN A 113 -6.24 -18.67 -20.24
N ARG A 114 -5.96 -17.73 -19.32
CA ARG A 114 -6.13 -16.27 -19.45
C ARG A 114 -5.13 -15.42 -18.62
N ILE A 115 -4.14 -15.99 -17.93
CA ILE A 115 -3.02 -15.21 -17.39
C ILE A 115 -2.42 -14.55 -18.62
N ALA A 116 -2.48 -13.22 -18.66
CA ALA A 116 -1.63 -12.49 -19.57
C ALA A 116 -0.21 -12.81 -19.10
N THR A 117 0.45 -13.75 -19.76
CA THR A 117 1.89 -13.83 -19.76
C THR A 117 2.40 -13.20 -21.03
N TRP A 118 3.61 -12.68 -20.98
CA TRP A 118 4.31 -12.21 -22.17
C TRP A 118 5.81 -12.45 -21.97
N ASN A 119 6.50 -12.66 -23.07
CA ASN A 119 7.94 -12.90 -23.05
C ASN A 119 8.67 -11.63 -23.48
N SER A 120 9.77 -11.28 -22.82
CA SER A 120 10.66 -10.22 -23.32
C SER A 120 11.18 -10.60 -24.70
N GLU A 121 11.27 -9.62 -25.59
CA GLU A 121 11.88 -9.83 -26.90
C GLU A 121 13.41 -10.05 -26.80
N ASP A 122 14.05 -9.53 -25.75
CA ASP A 122 15.51 -9.38 -25.67
C ASP A 122 16.20 -10.04 -24.47
N MET A 123 15.46 -10.51 -23.45
CA MET A 123 16.03 -11.03 -22.18
C MET A 123 15.67 -12.48 -21.83
N ASP A 124 14.89 -13.18 -22.66
CA ASP A 124 14.38 -14.54 -22.38
C ASP A 124 13.67 -14.67 -21.00
N ILE A 125 12.92 -13.63 -20.62
CA ILE A 125 12.14 -13.58 -19.38
C ILE A 125 10.65 -13.69 -19.71
N GLU A 126 9.95 -14.62 -19.06
CA GLU A 126 8.48 -14.65 -19.04
C GLU A 126 7.97 -13.80 -17.87
N PHE A 127 7.05 -12.89 -18.17
CA PHE A 127 6.35 -12.06 -17.19
C PHE A 127 4.91 -12.50 -17.06
N SER A 128 4.36 -12.38 -15.85
CA SER A 128 2.94 -12.54 -15.54
C SER A 128 2.37 -11.26 -14.92
N ALA A 129 1.06 -11.11 -14.98
CA ALA A 129 0.40 -10.00 -14.27
C ALA A 129 0.55 -10.05 -12.73
N TYR A 130 1.13 -11.10 -12.15
CA TYR A 130 1.14 -11.33 -10.70
C TYR A 130 2.55 -11.50 -10.10
N ASP A 131 3.60 -11.13 -10.84
CA ASP A 131 5.00 -11.34 -10.45
C ASP A 131 5.47 -10.56 -9.20
N GLY A 132 4.73 -9.54 -8.77
CA GLY A 132 5.13 -8.69 -7.66
C GLY A 132 4.10 -7.64 -7.30
N LEU A 133 4.56 -6.59 -6.62
CA LEU A 133 3.83 -5.35 -6.38
C LEU A 133 4.24 -4.31 -7.41
N TYR A 134 3.28 -3.59 -7.96
CA TYR A 134 3.51 -2.68 -9.08
C TYR A 134 3.34 -1.24 -8.65
N HIS A 135 4.31 -0.39 -8.98
CA HIS A 135 4.21 1.07 -8.82
C HIS A 135 4.51 1.73 -10.15
N VAL A 136 3.57 2.50 -10.69
CA VAL A 136 3.68 3.11 -12.02
C VAL A 136 3.80 4.62 -11.91
N ASN A 137 4.72 5.21 -12.67
CA ASN A 137 4.92 6.65 -12.68
C ASN A 137 5.39 7.17 -14.05
N SER A 138 5.47 8.50 -14.15
CA SER A 138 6.06 9.21 -15.29
C SER A 138 7.56 8.92 -15.38
N VAL A 139 8.15 9.17 -16.55
CA VAL A 139 9.60 8.98 -16.75
C VAL A 139 10.41 9.87 -15.81
N THR A 140 10.10 11.17 -15.73
CA THR A 140 10.85 12.11 -14.90
C THR A 140 10.82 11.72 -13.42
N THR A 141 9.65 11.39 -12.87
CA THR A 141 9.54 10.95 -11.48
C THR A 141 10.24 9.62 -11.22
N SER A 142 10.17 8.68 -12.18
CA SER A 142 10.87 7.40 -12.07
C SER A 142 12.40 7.58 -12.02
N LEU A 143 12.95 8.52 -12.78
CA LEU A 143 14.37 8.86 -12.70
C LEU A 143 14.72 9.48 -11.34
N ALA A 144 13.81 10.23 -10.72
CA ALA A 144 14.03 10.78 -9.38
C ALA A 144 14.11 9.67 -8.33
N PHE A 145 13.17 8.71 -8.39
CA PHE A 145 13.20 7.53 -7.52
C PHE A 145 14.54 6.79 -7.61
N ILE A 146 15.03 6.54 -8.83
CA ILE A 146 16.30 5.84 -9.03
C ILE A 146 17.47 6.66 -8.48
N ARG A 147 17.51 7.97 -8.74
CA ARG A 147 18.58 8.86 -8.23
C ARG A 147 18.61 8.96 -6.70
N ASP A 148 17.45 8.93 -6.06
CA ASP A 148 17.31 8.88 -4.61
C ASP A 148 17.66 7.49 -4.04
N GLY A 149 17.68 6.45 -4.88
CA GLY A 149 17.85 5.06 -4.46
C GLY A 149 16.61 4.48 -3.76
N ALA A 150 15.44 5.12 -3.91
CA ALA A 150 14.21 4.69 -3.28
C ALA A 150 12.98 5.10 -4.10
N LEU A 151 11.92 4.28 -4.07
CA LEU A 151 10.58 4.80 -4.35
C LEU A 151 10.19 5.71 -3.20
N PHE A 152 9.62 6.88 -3.49
CA PHE A 152 9.23 7.81 -2.43
C PHE A 152 7.80 8.34 -2.57
N SER A 153 7.24 8.77 -1.45
CA SER A 153 5.89 9.32 -1.38
C SER A 153 5.76 10.62 -2.17
N ARG A 154 4.51 11.01 -2.45
CA ARG A 154 4.26 12.29 -3.13
C ARG A 154 4.79 13.47 -2.32
N LYS A 155 4.57 13.45 -1.00
CA LYS A 155 5.09 14.44 -0.06
C LYS A 155 6.61 14.57 -0.12
N TYR A 156 7.34 13.46 0.03
CA TYR A 156 8.80 13.49 -0.02
C TYR A 156 9.31 14.01 -1.37
N GLY A 157 8.65 13.60 -2.47
CA GLY A 157 9.00 14.04 -3.82
C GLY A 157 8.84 15.55 -4.03
N VAL A 158 7.75 16.16 -3.57
CA VAL A 158 7.57 17.62 -3.71
C VAL A 158 8.54 18.42 -2.84
N GLU A 159 8.97 17.86 -1.71
CA GLU A 159 9.89 18.53 -0.77
C GLU A 159 11.36 18.42 -1.22
N ASN A 160 11.77 17.30 -1.83
CA ASN A 160 13.17 16.99 -2.13
C ASN A 160 13.49 16.99 -3.64
N TYR A 161 12.50 16.74 -4.49
CA TYR A 161 12.63 16.64 -5.95
C TYR A 161 11.53 17.43 -6.69
N PRO A 162 11.26 18.71 -6.34
CA PRO A 162 10.11 19.46 -6.85
C PRO A 162 10.08 19.56 -8.39
N GLU A 163 11.24 19.64 -9.04
CA GLU A 163 11.37 19.73 -10.50
C GLU A 163 11.17 18.38 -11.23
N MET A 164 11.19 17.26 -10.50
CA MET A 164 11.02 15.90 -11.07
C MET A 164 9.70 15.24 -10.69
N GLN A 165 9.04 15.79 -9.67
CA GLN A 165 7.81 15.26 -9.15
C GLN A 165 6.65 15.72 -10.02
N THR A 166 6.30 14.92 -11.01
CA THR A 166 5.22 15.21 -11.95
C THR A 166 3.91 15.41 -11.19
N PRO A 167 3.21 16.56 -11.31
CA PRO A 167 1.94 16.80 -10.63
C PRO A 167 0.90 15.73 -10.96
N GLN A 168 0.03 15.41 -10.01
CA GLN A 168 -1.07 14.48 -10.23
C GLN A 168 -2.39 15.14 -9.85
N ARG A 169 -3.42 14.91 -10.68
CA ARG A 169 -4.78 15.47 -10.44
C ARG A 169 -5.40 15.12 -9.08
N THR A 170 -4.90 14.08 -8.40
CA THR A 170 -5.42 13.64 -7.09
C THR A 170 -4.65 14.23 -5.91
N ASP A 171 -3.53 14.94 -6.12
CA ASP A 171 -2.64 15.39 -5.03
C ASP A 171 -3.40 16.14 -3.92
N ASP A 172 -4.32 17.05 -4.27
CA ASP A 172 -5.10 17.80 -3.28
C ASP A 172 -6.09 16.92 -2.51
N LYS A 173 -6.70 15.94 -3.20
CA LYS A 173 -7.59 14.95 -2.59
C LYS A 173 -6.82 14.04 -1.63
N ASP A 174 -5.62 13.64 -2.03
CA ASP A 174 -4.74 12.77 -1.24
C ASP A 174 -4.26 13.48 0.04
N LYS A 175 -4.02 14.81 -0.02
CA LYS A 175 -3.76 15.65 1.17
C LYS A 175 -4.96 15.70 2.12
N ILE A 176 -6.17 15.93 1.59
CA ILE A 176 -7.41 15.96 2.40
C ILE A 176 -7.62 14.62 3.10
N TYR A 177 -7.33 13.51 2.42
CA TYR A 177 -7.48 12.17 2.98
C TYR A 177 -6.33 11.70 3.87
N GLY A 178 -5.27 12.51 3.99
CA GLY A 178 -4.11 12.20 4.83
C GLY A 178 -3.25 11.05 4.28
N ILE A 179 -3.29 10.82 2.97
CA ILE A 179 -2.55 9.74 2.27
C ILE A 179 -1.47 10.28 1.33
N PHE A 180 -1.22 11.61 1.35
CA PHE A 180 -0.19 12.23 0.51
C PHE A 180 1.24 11.75 0.83
N ASN A 181 1.45 11.21 2.03
CA ASN A 181 2.70 10.58 2.44
C ASN A 181 2.65 9.04 2.39
N ASP A 182 1.59 8.45 1.85
CA ASP A 182 1.51 7.00 1.67
C ASP A 182 2.16 6.61 0.33
N ILE A 183 2.75 5.41 0.28
CA ILE A 183 3.24 4.80 -0.96
C ILE A 183 2.27 3.70 -1.38
N PHE A 184 1.64 3.88 -2.54
CA PHE A 184 0.65 2.96 -3.10
C PHE A 184 1.30 1.97 -4.08
N MET A 185 0.86 0.72 -4.03
CA MET A 185 1.23 -0.33 -4.96
C MET A 185 0.02 -1.14 -5.39
N ASP A 186 -0.04 -1.46 -6.67
CA ASP A 186 -1.00 -2.39 -7.24
C ASP A 186 -0.55 -3.83 -6.97
N MET A 187 -1.53 -4.71 -6.71
CA MET A 187 -1.28 -6.14 -6.44
C MET A 187 -1.10 -6.99 -7.70
N ASN A 188 -1.25 -6.34 -8.86
CA ASN A 188 -1.19 -6.91 -10.20
C ASN A 188 -0.71 -5.88 -11.20
N ASP A 189 -0.27 -6.36 -12.36
CA ASP A 189 -0.03 -5.55 -13.53
C ASP A 189 -1.37 -5.13 -14.17
N SER A 190 -1.88 -3.98 -13.73
CA SER A 190 -3.17 -3.44 -14.16
C SER A 190 -3.23 -3.26 -15.69
N ARG A 191 -2.10 -2.96 -16.33
CA ARG A 191 -1.97 -2.85 -17.79
C ARG A 191 -2.24 -4.18 -18.48
N GLN A 192 -1.73 -5.29 -17.94
CA GLN A 192 -1.98 -6.62 -18.51
C GLN A 192 -3.44 -7.07 -18.36
N ILE A 193 -4.09 -6.70 -17.27
CA ILE A 193 -5.51 -7.02 -17.00
C ILE A 193 -6.43 -6.16 -17.86
N THR A 194 -6.19 -4.85 -17.94
CA THR A 194 -7.08 -3.91 -18.63
C THR A 194 -6.80 -3.80 -20.12
N LYS A 195 -5.60 -4.21 -20.58
CA LYS A 195 -5.07 -3.94 -21.92
C LYS A 195 -5.04 -2.44 -22.24
N ARG A 196 -4.69 -1.62 -21.24
CA ARG A 196 -4.56 -0.16 -21.34
C ARG A 196 -3.28 0.32 -20.70
N MET A 197 -2.75 1.44 -21.19
CA MET A 197 -1.62 2.10 -20.55
C MET A 197 -2.07 2.81 -19.27
N SER A 198 -1.22 2.77 -18.24
CA SER A 198 -1.48 3.44 -16.96
C SER A 198 -1.64 4.94 -17.15
N PRO A 199 -2.63 5.60 -16.51
CA PRO A 199 -2.77 7.05 -16.57
C PRO A 199 -1.62 7.80 -15.87
N TYR A 200 -0.80 7.11 -15.07
CA TYR A 200 0.27 7.71 -14.26
C TYR A 200 1.62 7.75 -14.97
N GLY A 201 1.78 7.01 -16.07
CA GLY A 201 3.00 7.07 -16.88
C GLY A 201 3.47 5.72 -17.41
N PRO A 202 4.58 5.72 -18.16
CA PRO A 202 5.02 4.56 -18.92
C PRO A 202 6.05 3.68 -18.18
N VAL A 203 6.42 4.01 -16.94
CA VAL A 203 7.46 3.27 -16.20
C VAL A 203 6.82 2.56 -15.02
N SER A 204 6.94 1.23 -14.97
CA SER A 204 6.45 0.40 -13.87
C SER A 204 7.63 -0.20 -13.10
N PHE A 205 7.70 0.06 -11.81
CA PHE A 205 8.56 -0.66 -10.87
C PHE A 205 7.84 -1.91 -10.42
N VAL A 206 8.50 -3.07 -10.53
CA VAL A 206 7.98 -4.34 -10.03
C VAL A 206 8.81 -4.77 -8.84
N LEU A 207 8.20 -4.64 -7.67
CA LEU A 207 8.83 -4.90 -6.40
C LEU A 207 8.59 -6.34 -5.97
N ASP A 208 9.56 -6.89 -5.27
CA ASP A 208 9.44 -8.20 -4.67
C ASP A 208 8.44 -8.17 -3.50
N ALA A 209 7.34 -8.89 -3.68
CA ALA A 209 6.24 -8.85 -2.72
C ALA A 209 6.63 -9.45 -1.36
N GLU A 210 7.51 -10.46 -1.32
CA GLU A 210 7.94 -11.06 -0.06
C GLU A 210 8.72 -10.05 0.77
N ASN A 211 9.75 -9.45 0.17
CA ASN A 211 10.60 -8.45 0.81
C ASN A 211 9.81 -7.21 1.25
N ILE A 212 8.79 -6.77 0.52
CA ILE A 212 7.95 -5.65 0.94
C ILE A 212 6.95 -6.05 2.03
N LEU A 213 6.25 -7.17 1.87
CA LEU A 213 5.16 -7.55 2.76
C LEU A 213 5.64 -8.08 4.10
N LEU A 214 6.79 -8.76 4.15
CA LEU A 214 7.39 -9.28 5.38
C LEU A 214 8.30 -8.28 6.11
N ASN A 215 8.61 -7.11 5.53
CA ASN A 215 9.49 -6.14 6.18
C ASN A 215 8.75 -5.29 7.22
N ASP A 216 8.88 -5.64 8.50
CA ASP A 216 8.15 -5.00 9.61
C ASP A 216 8.47 -3.50 9.83
N ASN A 217 9.49 -2.94 9.17
CA ASN A 217 9.69 -1.48 9.17
C ASN A 217 8.60 -0.73 8.41
N TYR A 218 7.86 -1.42 7.53
CA TYR A 218 6.76 -0.84 6.78
C TYR A 218 5.41 -1.17 7.42
N CYS A 219 4.62 -0.11 7.63
CA CYS A 219 3.25 -0.22 8.09
C CYS A 219 2.31 -0.42 6.89
N LYS A 220 1.89 -1.67 6.63
CA LYS A 220 1.06 -1.99 5.46
C LYS A 220 -0.44 -1.91 5.77
N ARG A 221 -1.20 -1.38 4.81
CA ARG A 221 -2.66 -1.46 4.78
C ARG A 221 -3.13 -1.90 3.40
N ILE A 222 -4.32 -2.48 3.33
CA ILE A 222 -4.96 -2.87 2.08
C ILE A 222 -6.26 -2.10 1.93
N THR A 223 -6.44 -1.39 0.83
CA THR A 223 -7.65 -0.60 0.60
C THR A 223 -8.84 -1.49 0.26
N LYS A 224 -10.04 -1.10 0.70
CA LYS A 224 -11.31 -1.74 0.31
C LYS A 224 -11.80 -1.25 -1.05
N THR A 225 -11.48 -0.01 -1.39
CA THR A 225 -11.81 0.64 -2.66
C THR A 225 -10.68 1.57 -3.06
N ASN A 226 -10.64 1.95 -4.34
CA ASN A 226 -9.67 2.94 -4.82
C ASN A 226 -9.92 4.30 -4.12
N PRO A 227 -8.88 4.98 -3.61
CA PRO A 227 -9.02 6.28 -2.94
C PRO A 227 -9.75 7.36 -3.74
N ILE A 228 -9.77 7.26 -5.07
CA ILE A 228 -10.54 8.16 -5.93
C ILE A 228 -12.05 8.12 -5.61
N HIS A 229 -12.56 7.02 -5.06
CA HIS A 229 -13.95 6.84 -4.66
C HIS A 229 -14.22 7.16 -3.19
N TRP A 230 -13.20 7.52 -2.41
CA TRP A 230 -13.42 7.92 -1.03
C TRP A 230 -14.09 9.29 -0.94
N ASN A 231 -14.72 9.52 0.20
CA ASN A 231 -15.26 10.82 0.65
C ASN A 231 -14.80 11.09 2.10
N GLU A 232 -15.00 12.32 2.56
CA GLU A 232 -14.55 12.78 3.88
C GLU A 232 -15.24 12.04 5.05
N ASP A 233 -16.46 11.54 4.83
CA ASP A 233 -17.26 10.82 5.85
C ASP A 233 -16.80 9.37 6.03
N MET A 234 -16.00 8.82 5.12
CA MET A 234 -15.51 7.44 5.23
C MET A 234 -14.52 7.31 6.38
N SER A 235 -14.82 6.44 7.34
CA SER A 235 -13.94 6.09 8.45
C SER A 235 -12.75 5.24 8.00
N TYR A 236 -11.79 5.02 8.89
CA TYR A 236 -10.68 4.10 8.64
C TYR A 236 -11.17 2.70 8.23
N LYS A 237 -12.21 2.18 8.89
CA LYS A 237 -12.80 0.87 8.59
C LYS A 237 -13.48 0.85 7.23
N ASP A 238 -13.99 1.97 6.74
CA ASP A 238 -14.62 2.03 5.41
C ASP A 238 -13.56 2.04 4.30
N ARG A 239 -12.39 2.60 4.59
CA ARG A 239 -11.28 2.75 3.63
C ARG A 239 -10.40 1.49 3.53
N TYR A 240 -10.12 0.81 4.65
CA TYR A 240 -9.13 -0.25 4.72
C TYR A 240 -9.68 -1.57 5.28
N PHE A 241 -9.12 -2.67 4.82
CA PHE A 241 -9.21 -3.94 5.51
C PHE A 241 -8.44 -3.86 6.82
N THR A 242 -9.08 -4.30 7.89
CA THR A 242 -8.55 -4.15 9.24
C THR A 242 -8.17 -5.48 9.86
N THR A 243 -8.76 -6.59 9.43
CA THR A 243 -8.45 -7.95 9.94
C THR A 243 -8.15 -8.93 8.81
N TYR A 244 -7.41 -9.98 9.13
CA TYR A 244 -7.23 -11.11 8.22
C TYR A 244 -8.57 -11.77 7.85
N ASN A 245 -9.48 -11.92 8.81
CA ASN A 245 -10.80 -12.51 8.56
C ASN A 245 -11.59 -11.69 7.54
N GLU A 246 -11.53 -10.35 7.62
CA GLU A 246 -12.19 -9.48 6.65
C GLU A 246 -11.65 -9.65 5.23
N LEU A 247 -10.32 -9.77 5.07
CA LEU A 247 -9.70 -10.11 3.77
C LEU A 247 -10.19 -11.46 3.26
N PHE A 248 -10.20 -12.47 4.14
CA PHE A 248 -10.57 -13.83 3.81
C PHE A 248 -12.05 -13.97 3.43
N ASP A 249 -12.94 -13.29 4.16
CA ASP A 249 -14.38 -13.27 3.89
C ASP A 249 -14.66 -12.54 2.57
N TYR A 250 -14.00 -11.41 2.31
CA TYR A 250 -14.14 -10.69 1.04
C TYR A 250 -13.61 -11.51 -0.14
N LYS A 251 -12.48 -12.22 0.02
CA LYS A 251 -11.98 -13.19 -0.95
C LYS A 251 -13.03 -14.28 -1.26
N ARG A 252 -13.65 -14.87 -0.23
CA ARG A 252 -14.72 -15.87 -0.42
C ARG A 252 -15.92 -15.29 -1.17
N PHE A 253 -16.33 -14.07 -0.84
CA PHE A 253 -17.39 -13.37 -1.55
C PHE A 253 -17.06 -13.18 -3.04
N CYS A 254 -15.82 -12.84 -3.38
CA CYS A 254 -15.37 -12.70 -4.76
C CYS A 254 -15.48 -14.02 -5.54
N ILE A 255 -15.04 -15.15 -4.98
CA ILE A 255 -15.03 -16.44 -5.69
C ILE A 255 -16.42 -17.11 -5.71
N GLY A 256 -17.25 -16.86 -4.70
CA GLY A 256 -18.55 -17.53 -4.51
C GLY A 256 -19.74 -16.94 -5.28
N ASN A 257 -19.54 -15.92 -6.12
CA ASN A 257 -20.62 -15.24 -6.82
C ASN A 257 -20.47 -15.41 -8.34
N GLU A 258 -21.47 -15.98 -9.01
CA GLU A 258 -21.48 -16.24 -10.47
C GLU A 258 -21.23 -14.97 -11.31
N ILE A 259 -21.53 -13.79 -10.76
CA ILE A 259 -21.35 -12.47 -11.42
C ILE A 259 -19.95 -11.88 -11.15
N ASN A 260 -19.25 -12.33 -10.10
CA ASN A 260 -18.11 -11.62 -9.51
C ASN A 260 -16.84 -12.49 -9.41
N ASN A 261 -16.74 -13.55 -10.22
CA ASN A 261 -15.77 -14.64 -10.13
C ASN A 261 -14.33 -14.25 -10.55
N TYR A 262 -13.81 -13.19 -9.93
CA TYR A 262 -12.48 -12.64 -10.10
C TYR A 262 -11.73 -12.76 -8.78
N PRO A 263 -10.58 -13.46 -8.73
CA PRO A 263 -9.74 -13.53 -7.54
C PRO A 263 -9.39 -12.13 -7.00
N PHE A 264 -9.11 -12.03 -5.71
CA PHE A 264 -8.91 -10.76 -5.03
C PHE A 264 -7.79 -9.93 -5.68
N ARG A 265 -6.65 -10.57 -5.98
CA ARG A 265 -5.51 -9.88 -6.62
C ARG A 265 -5.78 -9.37 -8.04
N SER A 266 -6.81 -9.85 -8.73
CA SER A 266 -7.18 -9.35 -10.07
C SER A 266 -8.04 -8.08 -10.03
N ARG A 267 -8.47 -7.65 -8.83
CA ARG A 267 -9.27 -6.44 -8.62
C ARG A 267 -8.37 -5.21 -8.70
N LEU A 268 -8.73 -4.26 -9.57
CA LEU A 268 -7.97 -3.04 -9.84
C LEU A 268 -8.23 -1.92 -8.84
N ASP A 269 -9.23 -2.08 -7.97
CA ASP A 269 -9.66 -1.08 -6.98
C ASP A 269 -9.11 -1.37 -5.58
N LYS A 270 -8.12 -2.27 -5.48
CA LYS A 270 -7.50 -2.71 -4.25
C LYS A 270 -6.00 -2.44 -4.34
N HIS A 271 -5.46 -1.75 -3.35
CA HIS A 271 -4.04 -1.38 -3.31
C HIS A 271 -3.43 -1.82 -1.98
N ILE A 272 -2.17 -2.24 -2.04
CA ILE A 272 -1.33 -2.26 -0.84
C ILE A 272 -0.74 -0.86 -0.68
N THR A 273 -0.77 -0.37 0.55
CA THR A 273 -0.29 0.97 0.89
C THR A 273 0.69 0.87 2.04
N LEU A 274 1.78 1.61 1.96
CA LEU A 274 2.68 1.82 3.09
C LEU A 274 2.33 3.14 3.73
N TRP A 275 1.83 3.09 4.97
CA TRP A 275 1.24 4.23 5.65
C TRP A 275 2.31 5.18 6.19
N ASP A 276 2.20 6.45 5.81
CA ASP A 276 3.05 7.56 6.28
C ASP A 276 4.52 7.17 6.17
N GLN A 277 4.90 6.83 4.93
CA GLN A 277 6.17 6.24 4.54
C GLN A 277 6.82 7.13 3.49
N ASP A 278 7.88 7.82 3.87
CA ASP A 278 8.57 8.73 2.95
C ASP A 278 9.21 7.98 1.78
N ARG A 279 9.85 6.83 2.06
CA ARG A 279 10.73 6.13 1.13
C ARG A 279 10.68 4.61 1.29
N VAL A 280 10.87 3.88 0.20
CA VAL A 280 11.11 2.43 0.11
C VAL A 280 12.39 2.23 -0.66
N GLU A 281 13.44 1.76 0.02
CA GLU A 281 14.75 1.57 -0.60
C GLU A 281 14.68 0.58 -1.76
N LEU A 282 15.29 0.97 -2.88
CA LEU A 282 15.46 0.14 -4.06
C LEU A 282 16.77 -0.63 -3.90
N THR A 283 16.67 -1.95 -3.72
CA THR A 283 17.81 -2.86 -3.59
C THR A 283 17.64 -4.01 -4.59
N PRO A 284 18.70 -4.79 -4.85
CA PRO A 284 18.59 -6.01 -5.66
C PRO A 284 17.57 -7.03 -5.13
N GLU A 285 17.25 -7.00 -3.83
CA GLU A 285 16.26 -7.86 -3.19
C GLU A 285 14.84 -7.28 -3.29
N SER A 286 14.68 -5.95 -3.21
CA SER A 286 13.36 -5.30 -3.22
C SER A 286 12.82 -4.98 -4.62
N LEU A 287 13.70 -4.77 -5.61
CA LEU A 287 13.33 -4.42 -6.98
C LEU A 287 13.64 -5.58 -7.93
N LYS A 288 12.62 -6.18 -8.54
CA LYS A 288 12.80 -7.31 -9.46
C LYS A 288 13.19 -6.84 -10.86
N TRP A 289 12.49 -5.82 -11.35
CA TRP A 289 12.72 -5.24 -12.67
C TRP A 289 11.95 -3.92 -12.84
N ILE A 290 12.33 -3.17 -13.87
CA ILE A 290 11.61 -1.99 -14.34
C ILE A 290 11.05 -2.28 -15.74
N LEU A 291 9.76 -2.03 -15.92
CA LEU A 291 9.07 -2.20 -17.21
C LEU A 291 8.83 -0.82 -17.84
N VAL A 292 9.13 -0.70 -19.12
CA VAL A 292 8.90 0.51 -19.93
C VAL A 292 7.83 0.20 -20.97
N GLU A 293 6.78 1.02 -21.04
CA GLU A 293 5.75 0.88 -22.06
C GLU A 293 6.31 1.07 -23.47
N ARG A 294 5.66 0.43 -24.47
CA ARG A 294 6.00 0.64 -25.88
C ARG A 294 5.27 1.86 -26.40
N ASN A 295 6.02 2.90 -26.73
CA ASN A 295 5.51 4.08 -27.41
C ASN A 295 5.26 3.76 -28.89
N ASN A 296 4.35 4.50 -29.53
CA ASN A 296 4.15 4.43 -30.98
C ASN A 296 5.46 4.72 -31.74
N ASP A 297 6.25 5.67 -31.23
CA ASP A 297 7.64 5.86 -31.64
C ASP A 297 8.55 5.03 -30.74
N TYR A 298 8.98 3.87 -31.24
CA TYR A 298 9.84 2.96 -30.48
C TYR A 298 11.17 3.60 -30.05
N THR A 299 11.66 4.62 -30.75
CA THR A 299 12.88 5.34 -30.36
C THR A 299 12.72 6.01 -29.00
N ILE A 300 11.52 6.50 -28.66
CA ILE A 300 11.22 7.07 -27.34
C ILE A 300 11.35 5.99 -26.26
N SER A 301 10.78 4.80 -26.46
CA SER A 301 10.91 3.69 -25.49
C SER A 301 12.36 3.28 -25.26
N VAL A 302 13.18 3.26 -26.31
CA VAL A 302 14.61 2.97 -26.21
C VAL A 302 15.34 4.05 -25.42
N GLN A 303 15.09 5.33 -25.71
CA GLN A 303 15.68 6.46 -24.97
C GLN A 303 15.33 6.43 -23.48
N VAL A 304 14.07 6.17 -23.15
CA VAL A 304 13.61 6.03 -21.75
C VAL A 304 14.31 4.85 -21.06
N ARG A 305 14.34 3.67 -21.71
CA ARG A 305 15.02 2.49 -21.17
C ARG A 305 16.49 2.78 -20.90
N ASP A 306 17.18 3.40 -21.84
CA ASP A 306 18.62 3.66 -21.73
C ASP A 306 18.90 4.71 -20.64
N ALA A 307 18.07 5.76 -20.51
CA ALA A 307 18.16 6.73 -19.42
C ALA A 307 17.95 6.09 -18.03
N ILE A 308 17.00 5.16 -17.92
CA ILE A 308 16.76 4.38 -16.69
C ILE A 308 17.97 3.49 -16.39
N LYS A 309 18.51 2.75 -17.38
CA LYS A 309 19.70 1.91 -17.22
C LYS A 309 20.91 2.71 -16.73
N SER A 310 21.19 3.86 -17.34
CA SER A 310 22.28 4.73 -16.91
C SER A 310 22.07 5.28 -15.49
N SER A 311 20.82 5.59 -15.12
CA SER A 311 20.51 6.05 -13.76
C SER A 311 20.68 4.93 -12.73
N LEU A 312 20.27 3.70 -13.04
CA LEU A 312 20.48 2.52 -12.20
C LEU A 312 21.97 2.21 -12.01
N GLU A 313 22.76 2.31 -13.08
CA GLU A 313 24.21 2.13 -13.01
C GLU A 313 24.86 3.14 -12.05
N ALA A 314 24.44 4.40 -12.10
CA ALA A 314 24.96 5.46 -11.24
C ALA A 314 24.70 5.23 -9.73
N VAL A 315 23.68 4.45 -9.38
CA VAL A 315 23.33 4.12 -7.97
C VAL A 315 23.67 2.68 -7.59
N GLY A 316 24.47 1.98 -8.42
CA GLY A 316 24.93 0.61 -8.12
C GLY A 316 23.89 -0.49 -8.34
N LEU A 317 22.82 -0.21 -9.11
CA LEU A 317 21.73 -1.13 -9.44
C LEU A 317 21.74 -1.58 -10.90
N ALA A 318 22.91 -1.59 -11.55
CA ALA A 318 23.08 -1.92 -12.98
C ALA A 318 22.52 -3.30 -13.39
N ASN A 319 22.40 -4.23 -12.44
CA ASN A 319 21.91 -5.58 -12.67
C ASN A 319 20.38 -5.70 -12.72
N ILE A 320 19.65 -4.64 -12.36
CA ILE A 320 18.19 -4.64 -12.42
C ILE A 320 17.75 -4.63 -13.89
N PRO A 321 16.97 -5.63 -14.35
CA PRO A 321 16.47 -5.67 -15.72
C PRO A 321 15.56 -4.47 -16.01
N VAL A 322 15.78 -3.83 -17.16
CA VAL A 322 14.90 -2.78 -17.71
C VAL A 322 14.37 -3.24 -19.05
N VAL A 323 13.08 -3.58 -19.10
CA VAL A 323 12.47 -4.29 -20.22
C VAL A 323 11.40 -3.44 -20.88
N ILE A 324 11.49 -3.30 -22.21
CA ILE A 324 10.43 -2.65 -22.99
C ILE A 324 9.35 -3.69 -23.28
N ARG A 325 8.10 -3.33 -23.01
CA ARG A 325 6.96 -4.21 -23.29
C ARG A 325 6.75 -4.40 -24.79
N PRO A 326 6.21 -5.55 -25.24
CA PRO A 326 6.13 -5.88 -26.67
C PRO A 326 5.03 -5.09 -27.40
N ASP A 327 3.94 -4.76 -26.73
CA ASP A 327 2.76 -4.17 -27.38
C ASP A 327 2.65 -2.68 -27.13
N VAL A 328 2.22 -1.94 -28.15
CA VAL A 328 1.77 -0.56 -28.00
C VAL A 328 0.32 -0.55 -27.55
N LEU A 329 0.05 0.05 -26.38
CA LEU A 329 -1.31 0.24 -25.87
C LEU A 329 -1.62 1.73 -25.78
N ARG A 330 -2.88 2.09 -26.04
CA ARG A 330 -3.35 3.47 -25.93
C ARG A 330 -3.99 3.74 -24.58
N HIS A 331 -4.09 5.01 -24.23
CA HIS A 331 -4.82 5.51 -23.07
C HIS A 331 -6.36 5.59 -23.26
N ASN A 332 -6.88 5.12 -24.41
CA ASN A 332 -8.27 5.34 -24.83
C ASN A 332 -9.28 5.32 -23.67
N ASP A 333 -10.03 6.41 -23.53
CA ASP A 333 -11.11 6.63 -22.58
C ASP A 333 -10.72 6.74 -21.09
N ILE A 334 -9.44 7.02 -20.77
CA ILE A 334 -8.98 7.27 -19.39
C ILE A 334 -8.36 8.66 -19.29
N GLY A 335 -8.81 9.48 -18.34
CA GLY A 335 -8.16 10.75 -18.04
C GLY A 335 -6.79 10.52 -17.40
N LEU A 336 -5.74 11.05 -18.03
CA LEU A 336 -4.35 10.97 -17.57
C LEU A 336 -4.13 11.72 -16.26
N ALA A 337 -3.06 11.35 -15.55
CA ALA A 337 -2.63 12.06 -14.35
C ALA A 337 -2.08 13.47 -14.69
N THR A 338 -1.41 13.60 -15.85
CA THR A 338 -0.93 14.85 -16.45
C THR A 338 -0.88 14.74 -17.99
N SER A 339 -0.27 15.68 -18.72
CA SER A 339 -0.16 15.59 -20.19
C SER A 339 0.69 14.39 -20.67
N GLU A 340 0.41 13.87 -21.87
CA GLU A 340 1.17 12.73 -22.43
C GLU A 340 2.65 13.07 -22.61
N ASP A 341 2.97 14.29 -23.06
CA ASP A 341 4.36 14.75 -23.21
C ASP A 341 5.11 14.76 -21.87
N GLU A 342 4.47 15.22 -20.79
CA GLU A 342 5.08 15.18 -19.44
C GLU A 342 5.26 13.75 -18.92
N LEU A 343 4.36 12.82 -19.25
CA LEU A 343 4.49 11.43 -18.82
C LEU A 343 5.74 10.75 -19.43
N TRP A 344 6.07 11.10 -20.67
CA TRP A 344 7.21 10.54 -21.40
C TRP A 344 8.50 11.36 -21.31
N SER A 345 8.45 12.56 -20.72
CA SER A 345 9.61 13.44 -20.65
C SER A 345 10.75 12.86 -19.81
N VAL A 346 11.96 12.87 -20.36
CA VAL A 346 13.22 12.52 -19.67
C VAL A 346 13.79 13.72 -18.89
N TYR A 347 13.02 14.83 -18.82
CA TYR A 347 13.36 16.24 -18.65
C TYR A 347 13.21 17.04 -19.94
#